data_AF-X1P0B6-F1
#
_entry.id   AF-X1P0B6-F1
#
_cell.length_a   1.000
_cell.length_b   1.000
_cell.length_c   1.000
_cell.angle_alpha   90.00
_cell.angle_beta   90.00
_cell.angle_gamma   90.00
#
_symmetry.space_group_name_H-M   'P 1'
#
loop_
_entity.id
_entity.type
_entity.pdbx_description
1 polymer ?
#
loop_
_entity_poly.entity_id
_entity_poly.type
_entity_poly.pdbx_seq_one_letter_code
_entity_poly.pdbx_strand_id
1 'polypeptide(L)'
;MQPKLYHCGIRGNVSRTTLAKANENRDWRIYADFAQVLINIARKLYTNEDFGVQLKQAAYALDSTTIDLCLSLFPWAKFRKHKAAVKLHTLMDLKGSIPTFIRITDGKVHDVNILDELILEPGAIYIMDRGYLDFARLYSFTQNLS
;
A
#
# COMPACT_ATOMS: atom_id res chain seq x y z
N MET A 1 -29.25 -21.49 -1.38
CA MET A 1 -27.85 -21.18 -1.03
C MET A 1 -27.07 -21.06 -2.33
N GLN A 2 -26.43 -19.93 -2.63
CA GLN A 2 -25.81 -19.73 -3.96
C GLN A 2 -24.59 -20.67 -4.14
N PRO A 3 -24.49 -21.41 -5.25
CA PRO A 3 -23.48 -22.47 -5.44
C PRO A 3 -22.02 -21.99 -5.42
N LYS A 4 -21.77 -20.69 -5.63
CA LYS A 4 -20.41 -20.13 -5.69
C LYS A 4 -19.69 -20.08 -4.34
N LEU A 5 -20.39 -19.96 -3.21
CA LEU A 5 -19.76 -19.74 -1.90
C LEU A 5 -19.26 -21.02 -1.23
N TYR A 6 -19.80 -22.18 -1.64
CA TYR A 6 -19.43 -23.48 -1.10
C TYR A 6 -17.95 -23.84 -1.36
N HIS A 7 -17.43 -23.50 -2.54
CA HIS A 7 -16.03 -23.77 -2.91
C HIS A 7 -15.02 -22.93 -2.10
N CYS A 8 -15.46 -21.82 -1.50
CA CYS A 8 -14.65 -21.00 -0.60
C CYS A 8 -14.68 -21.51 0.86
N GLY A 9 -15.26 -22.69 1.12
CA GLY A 9 -15.39 -23.25 2.47
C GLY A 9 -16.48 -22.62 3.34
N ILE A 10 -17.31 -21.73 2.77
CA ILE A 10 -18.37 -21.03 3.50
C ILE A 10 -19.64 -21.88 3.47
N ARG A 11 -19.89 -22.59 4.58
CA ARG A 11 -21.00 -23.55 4.72
C ARG A 11 -22.27 -22.97 5.35
N GLY A 12 -22.35 -21.65 5.54
CA GLY A 12 -23.51 -20.98 6.14
C GLY A 12 -23.73 -19.56 5.61
N ASN A 13 -24.82 -18.92 6.05
CA ASN A 13 -25.07 -17.52 5.74
C ASN A 13 -24.07 -16.64 6.50
N VAL A 14 -23.28 -15.84 5.76
CA VAL A 14 -22.37 -14.85 6.36
C VAL A 14 -23.15 -13.55 6.51
N SER A 15 -23.57 -13.24 7.74
CA SER A 15 -24.11 -11.91 8.03
C SER A 15 -22.97 -10.90 8.17
N ARG A 16 -23.28 -9.62 7.93
CA ARG A 16 -22.33 -8.51 8.16
C ARG A 16 -21.82 -8.47 9.61
N THR A 17 -22.67 -8.85 10.56
CA THR A 17 -22.32 -8.88 11.99
C THR A 17 -21.33 -10.00 12.31
N THR A 18 -21.43 -11.16 11.66
CA THR A 18 -20.46 -12.26 11.83
C THR A 18 -19.07 -11.87 11.34
N LEU A 19 -18.96 -11.19 10.20
CA LEU A 19 -17.67 -10.74 9.67
C LEU A 19 -17.02 -9.67 10.58
N ALA A 20 -17.80 -8.69 11.04
CA ALA A 20 -17.32 -7.66 11.96
C ALA A 20 -16.78 -8.27 13.26
N LYS A 21 -17.56 -9.17 13.89
CA LYS A 21 -17.18 -9.88 15.10
C LYS A 21 -15.93 -10.75 14.92
N ALA A 22 -15.79 -11.38 13.75
CA ALA A 22 -14.58 -12.14 13.43
C ALA A 22 -13.36 -11.22 13.30
N ASN A 23 -13.52 -10.07 12.65
CA ASN A 23 -12.43 -9.11 12.47
C ASN A 23 -12.04 -8.38 13.76
N GLU A 24 -12.95 -8.24 14.73
CA GLU A 24 -12.63 -7.70 16.08
C GLU A 24 -11.54 -8.52 16.80
N ASN A 25 -11.49 -9.83 16.55
CA ASN A 25 -10.59 -10.75 17.26
C ASN A 25 -9.41 -11.24 16.39
N ARG A 26 -9.39 -10.91 15.10
CA ARG A 26 -8.32 -11.32 14.19
C ARG A 26 -7.23 -10.27 14.16
N ASP A 27 -6.00 -10.70 14.34
CA ASP A 27 -4.85 -9.81 14.15
C ASP A 27 -4.82 -9.33 12.68
N TRP A 28 -4.74 -8.02 12.49
CA TRP A 28 -4.69 -7.40 11.18
C TRP A 28 -3.45 -7.84 10.39
N ARG A 29 -2.38 -8.27 11.07
CA ARG A 29 -1.13 -8.75 10.46
C ARG A 29 -1.36 -9.92 9.51
N ILE A 30 -2.36 -10.78 9.78
CA ILE A 30 -2.71 -11.89 8.88
C ILE A 30 -3.07 -11.35 7.48
N TYR A 31 -3.84 -10.26 7.41
CA TYR A 31 -4.22 -9.65 6.13
C TYR A 31 -3.04 -8.94 5.48
N ALA A 32 -2.18 -8.29 6.27
CA ALA A 32 -0.98 -7.63 5.77
C ALA A 32 0.00 -8.64 5.15
N ASP A 33 0.32 -9.70 5.89
CA ASP A 33 1.22 -10.76 5.44
C ASP A 33 0.65 -11.47 4.21
N PHE A 34 -0.65 -11.75 4.21
CA PHE A 34 -1.31 -12.36 3.06
C PHE A 34 -1.25 -11.47 1.81
N ALA A 35 -1.47 -10.16 1.97
CA ALA A 35 -1.32 -9.21 0.86
C ALA A 35 0.12 -9.20 0.32
N GLN A 36 1.14 -9.23 1.18
CA GLN A 36 2.55 -9.30 0.76
C GLN A 36 2.85 -10.57 -0.04
N VAL A 37 2.28 -11.72 0.36
CA VAL A 37 2.40 -12.97 -0.41
C VAL A 37 1.76 -12.83 -1.78
N LEU A 38 0.54 -12.29 -1.86
CA LEU A 38 -0.17 -12.10 -3.13
C LEU A 38 0.56 -11.13 -4.07
N ILE A 39 1.11 -10.03 -3.53
CA ILE A 39 1.94 -9.08 -4.27
C ILE A 39 3.13 -9.79 -4.90
N ASN A 40 3.87 -10.60 -4.14
CA ASN A 40 5.03 -11.33 -4.65
C ASN A 40 4.66 -12.32 -5.75
N ILE A 41 3.49 -12.96 -5.67
CA ILE A 41 2.98 -13.84 -6.72
C ILE A 41 2.62 -13.01 -7.95
N ALA A 42 1.87 -11.93 -7.78
CA ALA A 42 1.46 -11.05 -8.88
C ALA A 42 2.67 -10.49 -9.63
N ARG A 43 3.68 -9.95 -8.93
CA ARG A 43 4.89 -9.42 -9.60
C ARG A 43 5.55 -10.43 -10.53
N LYS A 44 5.65 -11.70 -10.13
CA LYS A 44 6.21 -12.78 -10.95
C LYS A 44 5.37 -13.08 -12.19
N LEU A 45 4.05 -13.10 -12.04
CA LEU A 45 3.13 -13.36 -13.15
C LEU A 45 3.17 -12.25 -14.19
N TYR A 46 3.37 -11.01 -13.76
CA TYR A 46 3.33 -9.80 -14.60
C TYR A 46 4.72 -9.35 -15.08
N THR A 47 5.79 -10.09 -14.78
CA THR A 47 7.18 -9.71 -15.12
C THR A 47 7.40 -9.52 -16.62
N ASN A 48 6.63 -10.23 -17.46
CA ASN A 48 6.76 -10.20 -18.92
C ASN A 48 5.69 -9.34 -19.61
N GLU A 49 4.84 -8.63 -18.86
CA GLU A 49 3.91 -7.70 -19.49
C GLU A 49 4.67 -6.54 -20.15
N ASP A 50 4.17 -6.12 -21.30
CA ASP A 50 4.74 -5.00 -22.03
C ASP A 50 4.35 -3.70 -21.35
N PHE A 51 5.35 -2.94 -20.89
CA PHE A 51 5.15 -1.65 -20.25
C PHE A 51 4.75 -0.55 -21.26
N GLY A 52 4.81 -0.82 -22.56
CA GLY A 52 4.51 0.15 -23.62
C GLY A 52 5.56 1.26 -23.75
N VAL A 53 6.59 1.24 -22.90
CA VAL A 53 7.74 2.14 -22.90
C VAL A 53 9.02 1.29 -22.86
N GLN A 54 9.97 1.56 -23.76
CA GLN A 54 11.26 0.86 -23.82
C GLN A 54 12.22 1.31 -22.70
N LEU A 55 11.80 1.22 -21.45
CA LEU A 55 12.71 1.37 -20.31
C LEU A 55 13.37 0.03 -20.03
N LYS A 56 14.72 0.02 -19.99
CA LYS A 56 15.48 -1.16 -19.58
C LYS A 56 15.51 -1.31 -18.06
N GLN A 57 15.33 -0.20 -17.34
CA GLN A 57 15.33 -0.10 -15.88
C GLN A 57 13.93 -0.28 -15.30
N ALA A 58 13.84 -0.71 -14.05
CA ALA A 58 12.59 -0.71 -13.29
C ALA A 58 12.08 0.73 -13.10
N ALA A 59 10.77 0.92 -13.20
CA ALA A 59 10.11 2.22 -13.01
C ALA A 59 9.04 2.10 -11.93
N TYR A 60 9.17 2.92 -10.89
CA TYR A 60 8.28 2.92 -9.74
C TYR A 60 7.58 4.27 -9.61
N ALA A 61 6.29 4.25 -9.27
CA ALA A 61 5.56 5.44 -8.84
C ALA A 61 5.28 5.39 -7.34
N LEU A 62 5.68 6.43 -6.62
CA LEU A 62 5.35 6.61 -5.21
C LEU A 62 4.26 7.67 -5.09
N ASP A 63 3.15 7.29 -4.46
CA ASP A 63 2.09 8.23 -4.13
C ASP A 63 1.40 7.82 -2.82
N SER A 64 0.66 8.75 -2.23
CA SER A 64 -0.14 8.51 -1.03
C SER A 64 -1.62 8.77 -1.29
N THR A 65 -2.48 7.93 -0.73
CA THR A 65 -3.93 8.15 -0.73
C THR A 65 -4.41 8.37 0.69
N THR A 66 -5.12 9.48 0.94
CA THR A 66 -5.78 9.71 2.23
C THR A 66 -7.12 8.98 2.26
N ILE A 67 -7.30 8.11 3.26
CA ILE A 67 -8.53 7.35 3.48
C ILE A 67 -9.28 8.00 4.64
N ASP A 68 -10.42 8.63 4.33
CA ASP A 68 -11.31 9.23 5.34
C ASP A 68 -11.97 8.14 6.20
N LEU A 69 -11.95 8.34 7.52
CA LEU A 69 -12.50 7.43 8.52
C LEU A 69 -13.55 8.14 9.38
N CYS A 70 -14.44 7.34 9.97
CA CYS A 70 -15.43 7.85 10.92
C CYS A 70 -14.75 8.10 12.28
N LEU A 71 -14.68 9.35 12.72
CA LEU A 71 -13.99 9.73 13.96
C LEU A 71 -14.58 9.08 15.22
N SER A 72 -15.88 8.80 15.26
CA SER A 72 -16.51 8.12 16.41
C SER A 72 -16.13 6.63 16.48
N LEU A 73 -15.83 5.98 15.35
CA LEU A 73 -15.40 4.59 15.30
C LEU A 73 -13.87 4.46 15.41
N PHE A 74 -13.13 5.43 14.91
CA PHE A 74 -11.67 5.46 14.87
C PHE A 74 -11.13 6.71 15.56
N PRO A 75 -11.32 6.87 16.89
CA PRO A 75 -10.90 8.06 17.61
C PRO A 75 -9.38 8.24 17.65
N TRP A 76 -8.63 7.14 17.47
CA TRP A 76 -7.17 7.14 17.40
C TRP A 76 -6.62 7.81 16.12
N ALA A 77 -7.35 7.75 15.01
CA ALA A 77 -6.91 8.26 13.70
C ALA A 77 -7.28 9.74 13.47
N LYS A 78 -7.23 10.58 14.51
CA LYS A 78 -7.75 11.96 14.46
C LYS A 78 -6.92 12.85 13.52
N PHE A 79 -7.51 13.25 12.40
CA PHE A 79 -6.89 14.10 11.39
C PHE A 79 -7.23 15.59 11.57
N ARG A 80 -8.50 15.93 11.72
CA ARG A 80 -9.00 17.31 11.98
C ARG A 80 -10.04 17.30 13.10
N LYS A 81 -10.62 18.47 13.41
CA LYS A 81 -11.60 18.64 14.50
C LYS A 81 -12.76 17.62 14.44
N HIS A 82 -13.27 17.36 13.24
CA HIS A 82 -14.42 16.48 12.99
C HIS A 82 -14.12 15.37 11.98
N LYS A 83 -12.84 15.08 11.70
CA LYS A 83 -12.45 14.05 10.71
C LYS A 83 -11.36 13.15 11.27
N ALA A 84 -11.51 11.85 11.07
CA ALA A 84 -10.43 10.88 11.20
C ALA A 84 -9.94 10.50 9.80
N ALA A 85 -8.66 10.21 9.66
CA ALA A 85 -8.10 9.73 8.41
C ALA A 85 -6.75 9.04 8.65
N VAL A 86 -6.45 8.08 7.78
CA VAL A 86 -5.12 7.49 7.62
C VAL A 86 -4.60 7.80 6.22
N LYS A 87 -3.29 7.68 6.02
CA LYS A 87 -2.66 7.74 4.71
C LYS A 87 -2.14 6.36 4.34
N LEU A 88 -2.36 5.98 3.09
CA LEU A 88 -1.82 4.78 2.45
C LEU A 88 -0.75 5.21 1.46
N HIS A 89 0.51 5.05 1.83
CA HIS A 89 1.66 5.28 0.94
C HIS A 89 1.93 4.01 0.15
N THR A 90 1.95 4.13 -1.17
CA THR A 90 2.12 2.99 -2.07
C THR A 90 3.21 3.27 -3.07
N LEU A 91 4.21 2.39 -3.12
CA LEU A 91 5.13 2.30 -4.25
C LEU A 91 4.56 1.27 -5.22
N MET A 92 4.36 1.65 -6.48
CA MET A 92 3.82 0.79 -7.51
C MET A 92 4.86 0.53 -8.58
N ASP A 93 5.09 -0.74 -8.91
CA ASP A 93 5.82 -1.15 -10.11
C ASP A 93 4.95 -0.85 -11.32
N LEU A 94 5.39 0.11 -12.13
CA LEU A 94 4.61 0.60 -13.25
C LEU A 94 4.49 -0.45 -14.36
N LYS A 95 5.41 -1.43 -14.45
CA LYS A 95 5.38 -2.46 -15.49
C LYS A 95 4.12 -3.32 -15.42
N GLY A 96 3.74 -3.76 -14.22
CA GLY A 96 2.55 -4.59 -13.99
C GLY A 96 1.43 -3.86 -13.25
N SER A 97 1.61 -2.58 -12.92
CA SER A 97 0.73 -1.84 -12.00
C SER A 97 0.52 -2.59 -10.67
N ILE A 98 1.58 -3.22 -10.16
CA ILE A 98 1.54 -4.02 -8.93
C ILE A 98 2.19 -3.22 -7.79
N PRO A 99 1.53 -3.07 -6.63
CA PRO A 99 2.15 -2.41 -5.48
C PRO A 99 3.32 -3.25 -4.96
N THR A 100 4.46 -2.61 -4.68
CA THR A 100 5.69 -3.25 -4.15
C THR A 100 5.99 -2.86 -2.71
N PHE A 101 5.50 -1.71 -2.28
CA PHE A 101 5.58 -1.24 -0.90
C PHE A 101 4.25 -0.60 -0.53
N ILE A 102 3.77 -0.92 0.66
CA ILE A 102 2.53 -0.37 1.22
C ILE A 102 2.79 -0.02 2.67
N ARG A 103 2.53 1.24 3.03
CA ARG A 103 2.63 1.71 4.41
C ARG A 103 1.43 2.53 4.79
N ILE A 104 0.84 2.21 5.95
CA ILE A 104 -0.25 2.98 6.54
C ILE A 104 0.30 3.85 7.65
N THR A 105 0.02 5.14 7.60
CA THR A 105 0.38 6.10 8.65
C THR A 105 -0.85 6.91 9.08
N ASP A 106 -0.74 7.65 10.18
CA ASP A 106 -1.72 8.68 10.50
C ASP A 106 -1.88 9.69 9.38
N GLY A 107 -3.10 10.22 9.21
CA GLY A 107 -3.41 11.17 8.13
C GLY A 107 -2.62 12.49 8.18
N LYS A 108 -2.01 12.82 9.33
CA LYS A 108 -1.21 14.03 9.54
C LYS A 108 0.25 13.89 9.11
N VAL A 109 0.73 12.67 8.88
CA VAL A 109 2.12 12.45 8.47
C VAL A 109 2.33 13.09 7.10
N HIS A 110 3.43 13.86 6.98
CA HIS A 110 3.84 14.41 5.69
C HIS A 110 4.41 13.31 4.81
N ASP A 111 4.06 13.32 3.53
CA ASP A 111 4.35 12.21 2.62
C ASP A 111 5.85 12.03 2.42
N VAL A 112 6.62 13.12 2.43
CA VAL A 112 8.09 13.12 2.39
C VAL A 112 8.76 12.27 3.47
N ASN A 113 8.10 12.04 4.61
CA ASN A 113 8.67 11.21 5.69
C ASN A 113 8.70 9.73 5.32
N ILE A 114 7.91 9.28 4.33
CA ILE A 114 7.94 7.88 3.90
C ILE A 114 9.27 7.51 3.25
N LEU A 115 10.01 8.51 2.75
CA LEU A 115 11.32 8.31 2.16
C LEU A 115 12.31 7.69 3.15
N ASP A 116 12.13 7.91 4.46
CA ASP A 116 13.00 7.32 5.49
C ASP A 116 12.76 5.81 5.68
N GLU A 117 11.62 5.29 5.21
CA GLU A 117 11.24 3.86 5.28
C GLU A 117 11.43 3.13 3.94
N LEU A 118 11.70 3.86 2.86
CA LEU A 118 11.76 3.32 1.51
C LEU A 118 13.09 2.62 1.25
N ILE A 119 13.03 1.35 0.84
CA ILE A 119 14.21 0.63 0.35
C ILE A 119 14.29 0.82 -1.16
N LEU A 120 15.32 1.53 -1.60
CA LEU A 120 15.53 1.86 -3.00
C LEU A 120 16.29 0.76 -3.73
N GLU A 121 15.91 0.54 -4.99
CA GLU A 121 16.58 -0.37 -5.91
C GLU A 121 17.60 0.41 -6.76
N PRO A 122 18.89 0.02 -6.76
CA PRO A 122 19.91 0.67 -7.57
C PRO A 122 19.55 0.67 -9.06
N GLY A 123 19.70 1.83 -9.70
CA GLY A 123 19.43 2.00 -11.14
C GLY A 123 17.95 2.06 -11.52
N ALA A 124 17.01 1.94 -10.57
CA ALA A 124 15.60 2.12 -10.84
C ALA A 124 15.20 3.60 -10.91
N ILE A 125 14.11 3.88 -11.63
CA ILE A 125 13.54 5.22 -11.81
C ILE A 125 12.37 5.37 -10.85
N TYR A 126 12.42 6.38 -9.98
CA TYR A 126 11.34 6.70 -9.04
C TYR A 126 10.62 7.97 -9.48
N ILE A 127 9.32 7.85 -9.74
CA ILE A 127 8.41 8.94 -10.08
C ILE A 127 7.64 9.31 -8.83
N MET A 128 7.73 10.57 -8.44
CA MET A 128 7.11 11.10 -7.22
C MET A 128 6.55 12.48 -7.50
N ASP A 129 5.51 12.88 -6.78
CA ASP A 129 5.02 14.26 -6.86
C ASP A 129 5.92 15.25 -6.09
N ARG A 130 5.58 16.55 -6.14
CA ARG A 130 6.34 17.59 -5.44
C ARG A 130 6.26 17.51 -3.91
N GLY A 131 5.28 16.81 -3.36
CA GLY A 131 5.12 16.61 -1.92
C GLY A 131 6.25 15.78 -1.29
N TYR A 132 7.01 15.03 -2.11
CA TYR A 132 8.18 14.25 -1.69
C TYR A 132 9.52 14.98 -1.86
N LEU A 133 9.52 16.27 -2.23
CA LEU A 133 10.75 17.00 -2.49
C LEU A 133 11.45 17.40 -1.18
N ASP A 134 12.53 16.69 -0.87
CA ASP A 134 13.48 17.01 0.21
C ASP A 134 14.90 16.73 -0.27
N PHE A 135 15.69 17.79 -0.47
CA PHE A 135 17.02 17.67 -1.05
C PHE A 135 18.01 16.90 -0.17
N ALA A 136 17.87 16.95 1.15
CA ALA A 136 18.78 16.22 2.05
C ALA A 136 18.55 14.71 1.93
N ARG A 137 17.28 14.28 1.90
CA ARG A 137 16.91 12.87 1.69
C ARG A 137 17.28 12.39 0.30
N LEU A 138 16.97 13.16 -0.74
CA LEU A 138 17.31 12.82 -2.13
C LEU A 138 18.84 12.74 -2.34
N TYR A 139 19.60 13.62 -1.68
CA TYR A 139 21.06 13.56 -1.70
C TYR A 139 21.57 12.28 -1.03
N SER A 140 21.04 11.93 0.15
CA SER A 140 21.37 10.68 0.85
C SER A 140 21.11 9.44 -0.02
N PHE A 141 19.96 9.40 -0.71
CA PHE A 141 19.64 8.33 -1.65
C PHE A 141 20.68 8.21 -2.76
N THR A 142 21.08 9.34 -3.32
CA THR A 142 22.08 9.36 -4.38
C THR A 142 23.42 8.81 -3.87
N GLN A 143 23.88 9.23 -2.69
CA GLN A 143 25.16 8.77 -2.14
C GLN A 143 25.17 7.28 -1.76
N ASN A 144 24.05 6.74 -1.26
CA ASN A 144 23.98 5.36 -0.79
C ASN A 144 23.71 4.32 -1.90
N LEU A 145 23.27 4.75 -3.07
CA LEU A 145 22.97 3.89 -4.23
C LEU A 145 24.01 3.98 -5.35
N SER A 146 25.01 4.87 -5.20
CA SER A 146 26.12 5.05 -6.14
C SER A 146 27.21 3.99 -5.97
#